data_AF-A0A101GTH9-F1
#
_entry.id   AF-A0A101GTH9-F1
#
_cell.length_a   1.000
_cell.length_b   1.000
_cell.length_c   1.000
_cell.angle_alpha   90.00
_cell.angle_beta   90.00
_cell.angle_gamma   90.00
#
_symmetry.space_group_name_H-M   'P 1'
#
loop_
_entity.id
_entity.type
_entity.pdbx_description
1 polymer ?
#
loop_
_entity_poly.entity_id
_entity_poly.type
_entity_poly.pdbx_seq_one_letter_code
_entity_poly.pdbx_strand_id
1 'polypeptide(L)'
;MENLLLAATALGLGTCWMTGPLQDEQSLRTILDIPAEKEIVAVTPLEYPDEVPTVPARRDPDLDRKVRWVEWRDMTTVLGVNGSPRKTWNTATLLEHALKGAASAGAGPLGTGPGRRT
;
A
#
# COMPACT_ATOMS: atom_id res chain seq x y z
N MET A 1 -2.45 -3.02 -7.26
CA MET A 1 -1.41 -2.17 -7.89
C MET A 1 -0.26 -1.86 -6.96
N GLU A 2 -0.50 -1.54 -5.68
CA GLU A 2 0.57 -1.06 -4.78
C GLU A 2 1.82 -1.94 -4.70
N ASN A 3 1.66 -3.27 -4.59
CA ASN A 3 2.79 -4.19 -4.58
C ASN A 3 3.64 -4.12 -5.85
N LEU A 4 3.03 -3.86 -7.02
CA LEU A 4 3.77 -3.69 -8.27
C LEU A 4 4.61 -2.40 -8.23
N LEU A 5 4.05 -1.31 -7.71
CA LEU A 5 4.77 -0.04 -7.58
C LEU A 5 5.95 -0.17 -6.63
N LEU A 6 5.76 -0.83 -5.48
CA LEU A 6 6.83 -1.11 -4.52
C LEU A 6 7.93 -1.99 -5.12
N ALA A 7 7.56 -3.02 -5.88
CA ALA A 7 8.51 -3.89 -6.56
C ALA A 7 9.30 -3.14 -7.65
N ALA A 8 8.63 -2.32 -8.45
CA ALA A 8 9.27 -1.46 -9.46
C ALA A 8 10.32 -0.55 -8.82
N THR A 9 9.96 0.17 -7.74
CA THR A 9 10.90 1.01 -7.00
C THR A 9 12.09 0.21 -6.45
N ALA A 10 11.86 -0.99 -5.91
CA ALA A 10 12.93 -1.85 -5.40
C ALA A 10 13.92 -2.30 -6.49
N LEU A 11 13.47 -2.36 -7.74
CA LEU A 11 14.29 -2.65 -8.92
C LEU A 11 14.92 -1.39 -9.54
N GLY A 12 14.74 -0.21 -8.93
CA GLY A 12 15.24 1.06 -9.46
C GLY A 12 14.42 1.63 -10.63
N LEU A 13 13.20 1.12 -10.84
CA LEU A 13 12.28 1.60 -11.87
C LEU A 13 11.39 2.73 -11.33
N GLY A 14 11.09 3.68 -12.22
CA GLY A 14 10.10 4.73 -12.04
C GLY A 14 8.72 4.24 -12.45
N THR A 15 7.71 4.65 -11.70
CA THR A 15 6.32 4.29 -11.97
C THR A 15 5.34 5.25 -11.28
N CYS A 16 4.12 5.35 -11.81
CA CYS A 16 3.09 6.24 -11.29
C CYS A 16 1.70 5.61 -11.43
N TRP A 17 0.87 5.60 -10.38
CA TRP A 17 -0.54 5.27 -10.55
C TRP A 17 -1.24 6.44 -11.24
N MET A 18 -1.89 6.19 -12.38
CA MET A 18 -2.58 7.23 -13.15
C MET A 18 -4.02 6.83 -13.47
N THR A 19 -4.94 7.77 -13.29
CA THR A 19 -6.30 7.72 -13.85
C THR A 19 -6.47 8.70 -15.02
N GLY A 20 -5.53 9.62 -15.23
CA GLY A 20 -5.55 10.58 -16.34
C GLY A 20 -5.75 9.93 -17.72
N PRO A 21 -5.03 8.86 -18.08
CA PRO A 21 -5.24 8.16 -19.35
C PRO A 21 -6.66 7.61 -19.55
N LEU A 22 -7.41 7.35 -18.47
CA LEU A 22 -8.79 6.86 -18.56
C LEU A 22 -9.78 7.92 -19.07
N GLN A 23 -9.35 9.18 -19.20
CA GLN A 23 -10.15 10.20 -19.89
C GLN A 23 -10.47 9.81 -21.35
N ASP A 24 -9.61 8.98 -21.97
CA ASP A 24 -9.85 8.36 -23.27
C ASP A 24 -9.73 6.82 -23.17
N GLU A 25 -10.57 6.24 -22.32
CA GLU A 25 -10.62 4.79 -22.10
C GLU A 25 -10.92 4.00 -23.38
N GLN A 26 -11.73 4.55 -24.29
CA GLN A 26 -12.12 3.87 -25.53
C GLN A 26 -10.91 3.65 -26.46
N SER A 27 -10.04 4.65 -26.60
CA SER A 27 -8.80 4.49 -27.35
C SER A 27 -7.88 3.46 -26.69
N LEU A 28 -7.76 3.48 -25.35
CA LEU A 28 -6.97 2.48 -24.62
C LEU A 28 -7.49 1.05 -24.84
N ARG A 29 -8.81 0.87 -24.80
CA ARG A 29 -9.44 -0.44 -25.07
C ARG A 29 -9.15 -0.94 -26.48
N THR A 30 -9.20 -0.03 -27.46
CA THR A 30 -8.92 -0.36 -28.85
C THR A 30 -7.46 -0.73 -29.07
N ILE A 31 -6.53 0.04 -28.50
CA ILE A 31 -5.08 -0.18 -28.64
C ILE A 31 -4.63 -1.48 -27.95
N LEU A 32 -5.19 -1.76 -26.77
CA LEU A 32 -4.78 -2.88 -25.92
C LEU A 32 -5.67 -4.12 -26.06
N ASP A 33 -6.64 -4.09 -26.97
CA ASP A 33 -7.63 -5.15 -27.21
C ASP A 33 -8.32 -5.59 -25.90
N ILE A 34 -8.81 -4.61 -25.13
CA ILE A 34 -9.46 -4.86 -23.83
C ILE A 34 -10.96 -5.06 -24.04
N PRO A 35 -11.51 -6.24 -23.68
CA PRO A 35 -12.91 -6.56 -23.92
C PRO A 35 -13.85 -5.76 -23.00
N ALA A 36 -15.10 -5.60 -23.44
CA ALA A 36 -16.09 -4.71 -22.81
C ALA A 36 -16.44 -5.12 -21.38
N GLU A 37 -16.38 -6.40 -21.05
CA GLU A 37 -16.65 -6.94 -19.72
C GLU A 37 -15.55 -6.67 -18.68
N LYS A 38 -14.40 -6.13 -19.10
CA LYS A 38 -13.30 -5.76 -18.19
C LYS A 38 -13.33 -4.25 -17.93
N GLU A 39 -13.13 -3.87 -16.68
CA GLU A 39 -12.98 -2.48 -16.25
C GLU A 39 -11.50 -2.08 -16.19
N ILE A 40 -11.16 -0.91 -16.70
CA ILE A 40 -9.81 -0.33 -16.57
C ILE A 40 -9.80 0.61 -15.36
N VAL A 41 -9.20 0.16 -14.26
CA VAL A 41 -9.19 0.93 -13.00
C VAL A 41 -8.07 1.98 -12.96
N ALA A 42 -6.94 1.69 -13.62
CA ALA A 42 -5.79 2.57 -13.69
C ALA A 42 -4.81 2.13 -14.78
N VAL A 43 -3.94 3.06 -15.16
CA VAL A 43 -2.75 2.81 -15.99
C VAL A 43 -1.52 3.16 -15.16
N THR A 44 -0.43 2.44 -15.35
CA THR A 44 0.83 2.75 -14.70
C THR A 44 1.99 2.60 -15.69
N PRO A 45 2.79 3.66 -15.94
CA PRO A 45 4.01 3.53 -16.73
C PRO A 45 5.06 2.79 -15.90
N LEU A 46 5.98 2.13 -16.58
CA LEU A 46 7.09 1.43 -15.95
C LEU A 46 8.34 1.66 -16.80
N GLU A 47 9.30 2.41 -16.26
CA GLU A 47 10.46 2.89 -17.01
C GLU A 47 11.70 3.05 -16.12
N TYR A 48 12.85 3.27 -16.74
CA TYR A 48 14.04 3.75 -16.04
C TYR A 48 13.92 5.28 -15.91
N PRO A 49 13.90 5.83 -14.69
CA PRO A 49 13.67 7.25 -14.50
C PRO A 49 14.89 8.08 -14.89
N ASP A 50 14.69 9.12 -15.69
CA ASP A 50 15.75 10.09 -16.05
C ASP A 50 16.10 11.02 -14.87
N GLU A 51 15.18 11.20 -13.92
CA GLU A 51 15.35 12.04 -12.74
C GLU A 51 14.70 11.41 -11.50
N VAL A 52 15.26 11.72 -10.33
CA VAL A 52 14.66 11.37 -9.03
C VAL A 52 14.15 12.65 -8.38
N PRO A 53 12.84 12.95 -8.47
CA PRO A 53 12.30 14.18 -7.92
C PRO A 53 12.40 14.20 -6.40
N THR A 54 12.51 15.40 -5.84
CA THR A 54 12.46 15.56 -4.38
C THR A 54 11.07 15.17 -3.90
N VAL A 55 11.00 14.22 -2.95
CA VAL A 55 9.72 13.78 -2.38
C VAL A 55 9.08 14.96 -1.64
N PRO A 56 7.90 15.44 -2.07
CA PRO A 56 7.24 16.54 -1.37
C PRO A 56 6.86 16.12 0.04
N ALA A 57 6.99 17.04 1.00
CA ALA A 57 6.60 16.78 2.38
C ALA A 57 5.13 16.35 2.45
N ARG A 58 4.85 15.23 3.11
CA ARG A 58 3.48 14.82 3.40
C ARG A 58 2.83 15.85 4.33
N ARG A 59 1.76 16.49 3.88
CA ARG A 59 0.98 17.46 4.66
C ARG A 59 -0.11 16.73 5.44
N ASP A 60 0.25 16.06 6.53
CA ASP A 60 -0.72 15.43 7.43
C ASP A 60 -0.27 15.62 8.89
N PRO A 61 -0.64 16.74 9.55
CA PRO A 61 -0.18 17.07 10.90
C PRO A 61 -0.72 16.12 11.99
N ASP A 62 -1.77 15.34 11.70
CA ASP A 62 -2.41 14.40 12.63
C ASP A 62 -2.13 12.93 12.27
N LEU A 63 -1.02 12.66 11.56
CA LEU A 63 -0.62 11.31 11.10
C LEU A 63 -0.74 10.24 12.21
N ASP A 64 -0.28 10.56 13.41
CA ASP A 64 -0.26 9.66 14.57
C ASP A 64 -1.65 9.36 15.16
N ARG A 65 -2.66 10.19 14.84
CA ARG A 65 -4.04 10.07 15.37
C ARG A 65 -4.95 9.22 14.49
N LYS A 66 -4.51 8.86 13.29
CA LYS A 66 -5.30 8.06 12.32
C LYS A 66 -5.17 6.55 12.53
N VAL A 67 -4.25 6.14 13.40
CA VAL A 67 -4.11 4.74 13.82
C VAL A 67 -4.92 4.55 15.10
N ARG A 68 -5.96 3.72 15.04
CA ARG A 68 -6.74 3.31 16.20
C ARG A 68 -6.49 1.84 16.50
N TRP A 69 -5.99 1.55 17.69
CA TRP A 69 -5.96 0.20 18.23
C TRP A 69 -7.37 -0.18 18.71
N VAL A 70 -7.88 -1.32 18.25
CA VAL A 70 -9.13 -1.90 18.71
C VAL A 70 -8.82 -3.25 19.35
N GLU A 71 -9.24 -3.43 20.59
CA GLU A 71 -9.13 -4.72 21.29
C GLU A 71 -10.28 -5.63 20.82
N TRP A 72 -9.95 -6.83 20.38
CA TRP A 72 -10.91 -7.88 20.10
C TRP A 72 -10.86 -8.92 21.21
N ARG A 73 -12.03 -9.38 21.68
CA ARG A 73 -12.17 -10.38 22.75
C ARG A 73 -11.29 -11.59 22.41
N ASP A 74 -10.36 -11.90 23.31
CA ASP A 74 -9.36 -12.96 23.31
C ASP A 74 -7.95 -12.43 23.06
N MET A 75 -7.21 -12.33 24.17
CA MET A 75 -5.98 -11.56 24.46
C MET A 75 -4.72 -11.96 23.67
N THR A 76 -4.81 -12.27 22.38
CA THR A 76 -3.62 -12.63 21.58
C THR A 76 -3.64 -12.13 20.14
N THR A 77 -4.71 -11.49 19.69
CA THR A 77 -4.80 -11.02 18.31
C THR A 77 -5.03 -9.51 18.26
N VAL A 78 -4.02 -8.80 17.75
CA VAL A 78 -4.12 -7.38 17.44
C VAL A 78 -4.52 -7.25 15.96
N LEU A 79 -5.69 -6.67 15.69
CA LEU A 79 -6.18 -6.47 14.32
C LEU A 79 -5.98 -5.00 13.91
N GLY A 80 -5.07 -4.77 12.97
CA GLY A 80 -4.95 -3.47 12.30
C GLY A 80 -6.04 -3.30 11.25
N VAL A 81 -7.04 -2.45 11.50
CA VAL A 81 -8.09 -2.15 10.52
C VAL A 81 -7.64 -1.00 9.61
N ASN A 82 -7.46 -1.31 8.33
CA ASN A 82 -7.16 -0.31 7.29
C ASN A 82 -8.47 0.19 6.67
N GLY A 83 -8.80 1.46 6.90
CA GLY A 83 -9.91 2.15 6.25
C GLY A 83 -9.43 3.15 5.19
N SER A 84 -10.02 3.08 3.98
CA SER A 84 -9.85 4.06 2.90
C SER A 84 -10.72 5.32 3.14
N PRO A 85 -10.35 6.51 2.59
CA PRO A 85 -9.66 6.68 1.31
C PRO A 85 -8.17 7.02 1.42
N ARG A 86 -7.35 6.20 0.75
CA ARG A 86 -5.88 6.35 0.62
C ARG A 86 -5.50 7.47 -0.35
N LYS A 87 -5.31 8.69 0.16
CA LYS A 87 -4.67 9.78 -0.58
C LYS A 87 -3.25 10.13 -0.10
N THR A 88 -2.80 9.59 1.04
CA THR A 88 -1.58 10.09 1.71
C THR A 88 -0.67 9.04 2.34
N TRP A 89 -0.85 7.72 2.15
CA TRP A 89 -0.03 6.66 2.79
C TRP A 89 0.40 5.57 1.79
N ASN A 90 1.60 4.98 1.95
CA ASN A 90 2.00 3.71 1.31
C ASN A 90 2.00 2.58 2.36
N THR A 91 1.87 1.30 1.97
CA THR A 91 1.75 0.22 2.98
C THR A 91 3.03 0.00 3.77
N ALA A 92 4.20 0.43 3.28
CA ALA A 92 5.45 0.36 4.03
C ALA A 92 5.40 1.22 5.30
N THR A 93 4.95 2.48 5.20
CA THR A 93 4.78 3.36 6.36
C THR A 93 3.75 2.79 7.33
N LEU A 94 2.62 2.30 6.81
CA LEU A 94 1.58 1.71 7.65
C LEU A 94 2.06 0.46 8.38
N LEU A 95 2.81 -0.41 7.71
CA LEU A 95 3.41 -1.61 8.29
C LEU A 95 4.35 -1.23 9.44
N GLU A 96 5.21 -0.23 9.26
CA GLU A 96 6.10 0.23 10.33
C GLU A 96 5.34 0.71 11.57
N HIS A 97 4.29 1.54 11.39
CA HIS A 97 3.47 2.02 12.51
C HIS A 97 2.68 0.89 13.17
N ALA A 98 2.14 -0.05 12.38
CA ALA A 98 1.47 -1.24 12.88
C ALA A 98 2.43 -2.14 13.68
N LEU A 99 3.66 -2.36 13.20
CA LEU A 99 4.67 -3.15 13.90
C LEU A 99 5.12 -2.47 15.20
N LYS A 100 5.35 -1.15 15.19
CA LYS A 100 5.71 -0.37 16.39
C LYS A 100 4.63 -0.46 17.47
N GLY A 101 3.36 -0.30 17.12
CA GLY A 101 2.31 -0.39 18.11
C GLY A 101 1.99 -1.83 18.54
N ALA A 102 2.10 -2.82 17.65
CA ALA A 102 2.03 -4.22 18.03
C ALA A 102 3.12 -4.58 19.07
N ALA A 103 4.36 -4.14 18.86
CA ALA A 103 5.44 -4.29 19.83
C ALA A 103 5.14 -3.59 21.16
N SER A 104 4.58 -2.37 21.13
CA SER A 104 4.17 -1.65 22.35
C SER A 104 3.06 -2.35 23.13
N ALA A 105 2.23 -3.15 22.46
CA ALA A 105 1.18 -3.99 23.05
C ALA A 105 1.67 -5.39 23.46
N GLY A 106 2.99 -5.66 23.38
CA GLY A 106 3.59 -6.94 23.78
C GLY A 106 3.58 -8.03 22.71
N ALA A 107 3.22 -7.71 21.46
CA ALA A 107 3.33 -8.65 20.35
C ALA A 107 4.79 -8.74 19.88
N GLY A 108 5.40 -9.92 20.00
CA GLY A 108 6.71 -10.25 19.45
C GLY A 108 6.62 -11.10 18.18
N PRO A 109 7.73 -11.32 17.46
CA PRO A 109 7.78 -12.27 16.35
C PRO A 109 7.24 -13.64 16.79
N LEU A 110 6.39 -14.24 15.96
CA LEU A 110 5.94 -15.61 16.20
C LEU A 110 7.14 -16.56 16.11
N GLY A 111 7.65 -16.98 17.28
CA GLY A 111 8.51 -18.15 17.40
C GLY A 111 9.91 -17.89 17.95
N THR A 112 10.05 -17.98 19.28
CA THR A 112 11.16 -18.70 19.92
C THR A 112 10.70 -19.58 21.10
N GLY A 113 9.39 -19.76 21.30
CA GLY A 113 8.83 -20.69 22.29
C GLY A 113 8.62 -22.10 21.71
N PRO A 114 8.79 -23.18 22.50
CA PRO A 114 8.75 -24.53 21.98
C PRO A 114 7.30 -24.94 21.64
N GLY A 115 7.09 -25.32 20.38
CA GLY A 115 6.01 -26.21 19.94
C GLY A 115 4.65 -25.54 19.70
N ARG A 116 4.38 -25.18 18.44
CA ARG A 116 3.00 -25.15 17.93
C ARG A 116 2.80 -26.45 17.16
N ARG A 117 2.07 -27.40 17.77
CA ARG A 117 1.60 -28.61 17.07
C ARG A 117 0.71 -28.20 15.90
N THR A 118 0.97 -28.86 14.77
CA THR A 118 0.19 -28.86 13.53
C THR A 118 -1.27 -29.17 13.76
#